data_AF-A0A2N9LVL0-F1
#
_entry.id   AF-A0A2N9LVL0-F1
#
_cell.length_a   1.000
_cell.length_b   1.000
_cell.length_c   1.000
_cell.angle_alpha   90.00
_cell.angle_beta   90.00
_cell.angle_gamma   90.00
#
_symmetry.space_group_name_H-M   'P 1'
#
loop_
_entity.id
_entity.type
_entity.pdbx_description
1 polymer ?
#
loop_
_entity_poly.entity_id
_entity_poly.type
_entity_poly.pdbx_seq_one_letter_code
_entity_poly.pdbx_strand_id
1 'polypeptide(L)'
;MSRATKTLVMVCVGACALAALPACAQNFGAAKEKVLLQRKLPALVRLPGSSIKVAVTGGESDGALPYDFQALLETELLKDDPDLREDNNPNAIINCRITEYSGPAETTTTAPGVSLTKGAPATQQLHRWTGLLTVAFQAKTPDGRTLITDNVTSKYDEQFDSSGISTSHGVKGSLSGTWGKLKGQKNDENTPPNSSEIRSRLILDTVQQIAEHIVNTNETIEVFLAKQDGALDEGDKDAVAGLWERALETFETAQANPKPEEDAYRLYDIGVAFEALAYQAEDEKATTKYLDQAAINYGKAIDAKPAEKYFVQPQKRIDTAIAHYKQLELQNEAAKRAKEAELAAANAPPSGASPSGKGLTNAQVITMVKSGIDDGTIIQAIHGADAVNFDVTPDGEHTLTSSGVSARVITVMKSQAAKRAAADKAVHKGLTNAQIITMVKAGLDDDAVVQAIHGADATDFDLSPDGQKQLTTSGVSTRVLGAMKARALRRPAASARPVAEK
;
A
#
# COMPACT_ATOMS: atom_id res chain seq x y z
N MET A 1 -46.24 34.43 -88.25
CA MET A 1 -46.28 35.40 -87.14
C MET A 1 -47.10 34.79 -86.02
N SER A 2 -46.48 34.71 -84.84
CA SER A 2 -46.86 33.92 -83.66
C SER A 2 -48.17 34.36 -82.99
N ARG A 3 -48.98 33.38 -82.53
CA ARG A 3 -49.91 33.54 -81.41
C ARG A 3 -50.02 32.23 -80.59
N ALA A 4 -49.87 32.41 -79.28
CA ALA A 4 -50.50 31.69 -78.17
C ALA A 4 -50.12 30.21 -77.95
N THR A 5 -49.16 29.99 -77.06
CA THR A 5 -48.91 28.70 -76.39
C THR A 5 -49.70 28.63 -75.09
N LYS A 6 -50.53 27.59 -74.96
CA LYS A 6 -51.27 27.24 -73.74
C LYS A 6 -50.34 26.61 -72.70
N THR A 7 -50.42 27.10 -71.47
CA THR A 7 -49.86 26.49 -70.27
C THR A 7 -50.74 25.32 -69.84
N LEU A 8 -50.16 24.12 -69.71
CA LEU A 8 -50.77 22.98 -69.01
C LEU A 8 -49.93 22.67 -67.77
N VAL A 9 -50.59 22.71 -66.62
CA VAL A 9 -50.08 22.32 -65.31
C VAL A 9 -49.98 20.80 -65.24
N MET A 10 -48.84 20.27 -64.81
CA MET A 10 -48.72 18.88 -64.35
C MET A 10 -48.14 18.89 -62.93
N VAL A 11 -48.99 18.50 -61.99
CA VAL A 11 -48.68 18.28 -60.58
C VAL A 11 -47.97 16.93 -60.47
N CYS A 12 -46.72 16.92 -60.01
CA CYS A 12 -46.04 15.71 -59.55
C CYS A 12 -45.94 15.76 -58.02
N VAL A 13 -46.61 14.79 -57.38
CA VAL A 13 -46.53 14.47 -55.96
C VAL A 13 -45.11 13.99 -55.66
N GLY A 14 -44.32 14.80 -54.97
CA GLY A 14 -42.99 14.43 -54.47
C GLY A 14 -43.12 13.63 -53.18
N ALA A 15 -42.66 12.38 -53.22
CA ALA A 15 -42.48 11.55 -52.05
C ALA A 15 -41.46 12.20 -51.11
N CYS A 16 -41.86 12.44 -49.84
CA CYS A 16 -40.94 12.80 -48.77
C CYS A 16 -39.99 11.62 -48.51
N ALA A 17 -38.80 11.67 -49.12
CA ALA A 17 -37.65 10.92 -48.63
C ALA A 17 -37.21 11.58 -47.32
N LEU A 18 -37.53 10.96 -46.18
CA LEU A 18 -36.85 11.19 -44.91
C LEU A 18 -35.36 10.91 -45.15
N ALA A 19 -34.57 11.97 -45.33
CA ALA A 19 -33.13 11.88 -45.36
C ALA A 19 -32.67 11.44 -43.96
N ALA A 20 -32.27 10.18 -43.83
CA ALA A 20 -31.48 9.74 -42.69
C ALA A 20 -30.19 10.57 -42.69
N LEU A 21 -30.05 11.45 -41.70
CA LEU A 21 -28.79 12.14 -41.44
C LEU A 21 -27.72 11.06 -41.19
N PRO A 22 -26.53 11.18 -41.81
CA PRO A 22 -25.45 10.24 -41.53
C PRO A 22 -25.07 10.37 -40.05
N ALA A 23 -25.18 9.27 -39.31
CA ALA A 23 -24.62 9.17 -37.98
C ALA A 23 -23.10 9.42 -38.07
N CYS A 24 -22.65 10.59 -37.64
CA CYS A 24 -21.25 10.90 -37.51
C CYS A 24 -20.66 9.95 -36.45
N ALA A 25 -19.64 9.19 -36.83
CA ALA A 25 -18.97 8.24 -35.95
C ALA A 25 -18.36 8.98 -34.74
N GLN A 26 -18.73 8.54 -33.53
CA GLN A 26 -18.15 9.02 -32.28
C GLN A 26 -16.65 8.66 -32.26
N ASN A 27 -15.78 9.60 -31.91
CA ASN A 27 -14.34 9.36 -31.73
C ASN A 27 -13.69 10.44 -30.85
N PHE A 28 -12.50 10.14 -30.33
CA PHE A 28 -11.57 11.17 -29.85
C PHE A 28 -10.76 11.77 -31.01
N GLY A 29 -11.41 12.22 -32.09
CA GLY A 29 -10.75 12.67 -33.33
C GLY A 29 -9.81 13.88 -33.16
N ALA A 30 -9.59 14.64 -34.25
CA ALA A 30 -8.68 15.79 -34.21
C ALA A 30 -9.09 16.92 -33.23
N ALA A 31 -10.34 16.90 -32.76
CA ALA A 31 -10.87 17.81 -31.75
C ALA A 31 -11.40 17.00 -30.55
N LYS A 32 -10.67 17.04 -29.43
CA LYS A 32 -11.09 16.49 -28.13
C LYS A 32 -11.36 17.67 -27.20
N GLU A 33 -12.39 17.59 -26.37
CA GLU A 33 -12.53 18.57 -25.30
C GLU A 33 -11.67 18.15 -24.12
N LYS A 34 -10.99 19.10 -23.48
CA LYS A 34 -10.13 18.82 -22.34
C LYS A 34 -10.75 19.43 -21.08
N VAL A 35 -10.95 18.59 -20.08
CA VAL A 35 -11.48 18.98 -18.78
C VAL A 35 -10.46 18.66 -17.68
N LEU A 36 -10.59 19.38 -16.55
CA LEU A 36 -9.75 19.19 -15.38
C LEU A 36 -10.60 18.62 -14.24
N LEU A 37 -10.25 17.43 -13.77
CA LEU A 37 -10.84 16.83 -12.58
C LEU A 37 -9.97 17.16 -11.37
N GLN A 38 -10.59 17.41 -10.22
CA GLN A 38 -9.89 17.65 -8.95
C GLN A 38 -10.03 16.41 -8.08
N ARG A 39 -9.19 15.40 -8.29
CA ARG A 39 -9.23 14.17 -7.51
C ARG A 39 -8.84 14.48 -6.07
N LYS A 40 -9.70 14.06 -5.15
CA LYS A 40 -9.47 14.17 -3.72
C LYS A 40 -9.42 12.78 -3.14
N LEU A 41 -8.38 12.50 -2.35
CA LEU A 41 -8.32 11.30 -1.53
C LEU A 41 -8.12 11.72 -0.07
N PRO A 42 -8.98 11.26 0.85
CA PRO A 42 -8.79 11.53 2.28
C PRO A 42 -7.56 10.78 2.82
N ALA A 43 -6.99 11.27 3.92
CA ALA A 43 -5.98 10.53 4.65
C ALA A 43 -6.57 9.24 5.23
N LEU A 44 -5.81 8.14 5.19
CA LEU A 44 -6.22 6.92 5.87
C LEU A 44 -6.10 7.06 7.40
N VAL A 45 -5.15 7.87 7.88
CA VAL A 45 -4.93 8.09 9.31
C VAL A 45 -5.12 9.54 9.71
N ARG A 46 -5.56 9.76 10.95
CA ARG A 46 -5.62 11.09 11.56
C ARG A 46 -4.34 11.40 12.33
N LEU A 47 -3.65 12.45 11.93
CA LEU A 47 -2.49 12.97 12.67
C LEU A 47 -2.94 13.63 13.99
N PRO A 48 -2.18 13.49 15.09
CA PRO A 48 -2.53 14.01 16.42
C PRO A 48 -2.28 15.52 16.59
N GLY A 49 -1.92 16.23 15.51
CA GLY A 49 -1.61 17.66 15.50
C GLY A 49 -1.14 18.10 14.11
N SER A 50 -0.58 19.31 14.03
CA SER A 50 -0.21 19.94 12.75
C SER A 50 1.30 20.10 12.56
N SER A 51 2.13 19.34 13.27
CA SER A 51 3.56 19.25 13.01
C SER A 51 4.05 17.83 12.75
N ILE A 52 4.90 17.68 11.75
CA ILE A 52 5.49 16.41 11.33
C ILE A 52 7.01 16.48 11.27
N LYS A 53 7.64 15.30 11.29
CA LYS A 53 9.04 15.13 10.93
C LYS A 53 9.18 13.89 10.07
N VAL A 54 9.86 14.03 8.94
CA VAL A 54 10.16 12.92 8.03
C VAL A 54 11.59 12.45 8.27
N ALA A 55 11.79 11.14 8.26
CA ALA A 55 13.11 10.53 8.34
C ALA A 55 13.19 9.38 7.35
N VAL A 56 14.08 9.48 6.37
CA VAL A 56 14.27 8.46 5.33
C VAL A 56 15.61 7.77 5.50
N THR A 57 15.61 6.44 5.41
CA THR A 57 16.82 5.61 5.47
C THR A 57 16.89 4.68 4.27
N GLY A 58 18.09 4.38 3.78
CA GLY A 58 18.30 3.50 2.63
C GLY A 58 19.75 3.07 2.48
N GLY A 59 19.99 1.97 1.78
CA GLY A 59 21.31 1.33 1.65
C GLY A 59 22.19 1.82 0.50
N GLU A 60 21.86 2.94 -0.14
CA GLU A 60 22.66 3.46 -1.25
C GLU A 60 23.93 4.16 -0.74
N SER A 61 25.07 3.88 -1.38
CA SER A 61 26.40 4.27 -0.89
C SER A 61 26.69 5.77 -0.95
N ASP A 62 25.95 6.52 -1.77
CA ASP A 62 26.12 7.98 -1.92
C ASP A 62 25.12 8.81 -1.11
N GLY A 63 24.08 8.18 -0.54
CA GLY A 63 23.03 8.85 0.23
C GLY A 63 22.09 9.77 -0.57
N ALA A 64 22.19 9.84 -1.89
CA ALA A 64 21.43 10.78 -2.71
C ALA A 64 19.94 10.42 -2.77
N LEU A 65 19.60 9.13 -2.96
CA LEU A 65 18.20 8.70 -3.03
C LEU A 65 17.40 8.95 -1.74
N PRO A 66 17.87 8.59 -0.53
CA PRO A 66 17.16 8.93 0.70
C PRO A 66 16.94 10.45 0.87
N TYR A 67 17.92 11.27 0.49
CA TYR A 67 17.81 12.73 0.58
C TYR A 67 16.77 13.31 -0.39
N ASP A 68 16.85 12.94 -1.67
CA ASP A 68 15.89 13.38 -2.69
C ASP A 68 14.47 12.92 -2.35
N PHE A 69 14.33 11.68 -1.87
CA PHE A 69 13.06 11.12 -1.44
C PHE A 69 12.49 11.87 -0.24
N GLN A 70 13.31 12.19 0.75
CA GLN A 70 12.87 12.93 1.93
C GLN A 70 12.33 14.30 1.54
N ALA A 71 13.08 15.08 0.76
CA ALA A 71 12.68 16.43 0.36
C ALA A 71 11.38 16.42 -0.46
N LEU A 72 11.22 15.44 -1.36
CA LEU A 72 10.00 15.29 -2.15
C LEU A 72 8.83 14.83 -1.29
N LEU A 73 9.04 13.91 -0.33
CA LEU A 73 7.99 13.47 0.58
C LEU A 73 7.51 14.60 1.48
N GLU A 74 8.42 15.39 2.05
CA GLU A 74 8.07 16.58 2.84
C GLU A 74 7.26 17.57 2.02
N THR A 75 7.69 17.86 0.79
CA THR A 75 6.95 18.74 -0.13
C THR A 75 5.55 18.21 -0.40
N GLU A 76 5.43 16.91 -0.70
CA GLU A 76 4.14 16.30 -1.04
C GLU A 76 3.18 16.26 0.14
N LEU A 77 3.66 15.98 1.35
CA LEU A 77 2.83 15.94 2.56
C LEU A 77 2.27 17.32 2.93
N LEU A 78 3.02 18.39 2.65
CA LEU A 78 2.67 19.75 3.04
C LEU A 78 1.83 20.49 1.98
N LYS A 79 1.76 19.99 0.74
CA LYS A 79 1.21 20.76 -0.40
C LYS A 79 -0.27 21.10 -0.26
N ASP A 80 -1.05 20.22 0.37
CA ASP A 80 -2.52 20.27 0.43
C ASP A 80 -3.06 20.65 1.82
N ASP A 81 -2.18 20.78 2.83
CA ASP A 81 -2.55 21.15 4.19
C ASP A 81 -1.75 22.39 4.64
N PRO A 82 -2.37 23.59 4.64
CA PRO A 82 -1.70 24.83 5.00
C PRO A 82 -1.35 24.94 6.49
N ASP A 83 -1.96 24.12 7.36
CA ASP A 83 -1.72 24.15 8.80
C ASP A 83 -0.61 23.18 9.22
N LEU A 84 -0.33 22.17 8.38
CA LEU A 84 0.73 21.20 8.57
C LEU A 84 2.10 21.84 8.32
N ARG A 85 3.06 21.56 9.20
CA ARG A 85 4.44 22.07 9.09
C ARG A 85 5.47 21.07 9.54
N GLU A 86 6.69 21.21 9.06
CA GLU A 86 7.82 20.48 9.60
C GLU A 86 8.28 21.10 10.94
N ASP A 87 8.57 20.26 11.94
CA ASP A 87 9.10 20.71 13.23
C ASP A 87 10.09 19.70 13.81
N ASN A 88 11.08 20.20 14.56
CA ASN A 88 11.99 19.36 15.33
C ASN A 88 11.35 18.72 16.56
N ASN A 89 10.26 19.29 17.07
CA ASN A 89 9.39 18.73 18.09
C ASN A 89 8.01 18.39 17.49
N PRO A 90 7.92 17.36 16.63
CA PRO A 90 6.73 17.10 15.85
C PRO A 90 5.61 16.44 16.67
N ASN A 91 4.36 16.56 16.21
CA ASN A 91 3.24 15.77 16.72
C ASN A 91 3.18 14.37 16.07
N ALA A 92 3.79 14.17 14.90
CA ALA A 92 3.93 12.87 14.27
C ALA A 92 5.30 12.71 13.57
N ILE A 93 5.86 11.50 13.66
CA ILE A 93 7.14 11.13 13.05
C ILE A 93 6.85 10.11 11.95
N ILE A 94 7.28 10.41 10.73
CA ILE A 94 7.11 9.58 9.54
C ILE A 94 8.47 8.98 9.21
N ASN A 95 8.64 7.69 9.50
CA ASN A 95 9.86 6.96 9.21
C ASN A 95 9.68 6.18 7.92
N CYS A 96 10.56 6.39 6.96
CA CYS A 96 10.61 5.66 5.71
C CYS A 96 11.93 4.90 5.62
N ARG A 97 11.86 3.66 5.14
CA ARG A 97 13.01 2.82 4.86
C ARG A 97 12.90 2.29 3.44
N ILE A 98 13.83 2.69 2.60
CA ILE A 98 14.01 2.12 1.27
C ILE A 98 14.51 0.69 1.46
N THR A 99 13.66 -0.27 1.12
CA THR A 99 13.93 -1.70 1.29
C THR A 99 14.48 -2.33 0.02
N GLU A 100 14.07 -1.81 -1.14
CA GLU A 100 14.54 -2.27 -2.44
C GLU A 100 14.62 -1.08 -3.40
N TYR A 101 15.74 -1.00 -4.13
CA TYR A 101 15.89 -0.08 -5.24
C TYR A 101 16.68 -0.79 -6.34
N SER A 102 16.06 -0.93 -7.50
CA SER A 102 16.75 -1.29 -8.73
C SER A 102 16.67 -0.10 -9.67
N GLY A 103 17.84 0.50 -9.91
CA GLY A 103 17.95 1.67 -10.76
C GLY A 103 17.49 1.38 -12.20
N PRO A 104 17.26 2.44 -13.00
CA PRO A 104 16.82 2.30 -14.38
C PRO A 104 17.82 1.46 -15.18
N ALA A 105 17.40 0.27 -15.60
CA ALA A 105 18.20 -0.62 -16.43
C ALA A 105 17.65 -0.62 -17.86
N GLU A 106 18.51 -0.26 -18.81
CA GLU A 106 18.23 -0.42 -20.23
C GLU A 106 18.66 -1.82 -20.68
N THR A 107 17.75 -2.54 -21.33
CA THR A 107 18.04 -3.84 -21.97
C THR A 107 17.56 -3.82 -23.40
N THR A 108 18.45 -4.15 -24.33
CA THR A 108 18.10 -4.31 -25.75
C THR A 108 17.60 -5.73 -26.00
N THR A 109 16.39 -5.85 -26.55
CA THR A 109 15.80 -7.14 -26.93
C THR A 109 15.55 -7.15 -28.44
N THR A 110 15.65 -8.30 -29.09
CA THR A 110 15.30 -8.46 -30.52
C THR A 110 13.93 -9.10 -30.65
N ALA A 111 13.06 -8.51 -31.47
CA ALA A 111 11.72 -9.01 -31.75
C ALA A 111 11.51 -9.26 -33.26
N PRO A 112 10.64 -10.19 -33.66
CA PRO A 112 10.25 -10.36 -35.06
C PRO A 112 9.56 -9.08 -35.57
N GLY A 113 10.10 -8.48 -36.64
CA GLY A 113 9.56 -7.30 -37.30
C GLY A 113 8.90 -7.62 -38.64
N VAL A 114 8.26 -6.62 -39.25
CA VAL A 114 7.69 -6.73 -40.60
C VAL A 114 8.72 -6.25 -41.63
N SER A 115 9.19 -7.16 -42.48
CA SER A 115 10.09 -6.84 -43.59
C SER A 115 9.30 -6.32 -44.79
N LEU A 116 9.72 -5.19 -45.40
CA LEU A 116 9.23 -4.77 -46.72
C LEU A 116 9.72 -5.69 -47.86
N THR A 117 10.67 -6.60 -47.60
CA THR A 117 11.14 -7.60 -48.57
C THR A 117 10.53 -8.96 -48.30
N LYS A 118 9.80 -9.47 -49.29
CA LYS A 118 9.10 -10.77 -49.23
C LYS A 118 10.13 -11.89 -49.04
N GLY A 119 10.17 -12.48 -47.84
CA GLY A 119 10.99 -13.67 -47.53
C GLY A 119 12.22 -13.45 -46.65
N ALA A 120 12.52 -12.22 -46.20
CA ALA A 120 13.60 -11.96 -45.24
C ALA A 120 13.06 -11.87 -43.81
N PRO A 121 13.68 -12.53 -42.81
CA PRO A 121 13.36 -12.29 -41.41
C PRO A 121 13.74 -10.85 -41.06
N ALA A 122 12.74 -10.01 -40.77
CA ALA A 122 13.00 -8.72 -40.15
C ALA A 122 13.13 -8.94 -38.64
N THR A 123 14.22 -8.45 -38.07
CA THR A 123 14.38 -8.32 -36.62
C THR A 123 14.37 -6.85 -36.28
N GLN A 124 13.54 -6.44 -35.34
CA GLN A 124 13.53 -5.08 -34.80
C GLN A 124 14.22 -5.09 -33.43
N GLN A 125 15.06 -4.08 -33.18
CA GLN A 125 15.63 -3.85 -31.85
C GLN A 125 14.61 -3.08 -31.01
N LEU A 126 14.37 -3.58 -29.80
CA LEU A 126 13.51 -2.96 -28.80
C LEU A 126 14.37 -2.58 -27.59
N HIS A 127 14.21 -1.36 -27.11
CA HIS A 127 14.84 -0.87 -25.88
C HIS A 127 13.85 -1.00 -24.74
N ARG A 128 14.14 -1.86 -23.77
CA ARG A 128 13.33 -2.05 -22.57
C ARG A 128 13.97 -1.32 -21.41
N TRP A 129 13.18 -0.50 -20.73
CA TRP A 129 13.58 0.22 -19.54
C TRP A 129 12.83 -0.32 -18.35
N THR A 130 13.55 -0.74 -17.31
CA THR A 130 12.95 -1.25 -16.07
C THR A 130 13.48 -0.52 -14.85
N GLY A 131 12.66 -0.37 -13.82
CA GLY A 131 13.08 0.13 -12.52
C GLY A 131 12.08 -0.26 -11.42
N LEU A 132 12.56 -0.29 -10.18
CA LEU A 132 11.77 -0.68 -9.01
C LEU A 132 12.22 0.13 -7.80
N LEU A 133 11.27 0.65 -7.04
CA LEU A 133 11.48 1.27 -5.74
C LEU A 133 10.44 0.74 -4.76
N THR A 134 10.88 0.15 -3.66
CA THR A 134 10.03 -0.29 -2.55
C THR A 134 10.45 0.41 -1.28
N VAL A 135 9.45 0.97 -0.58
CA VAL A 135 9.64 1.72 0.67
C VAL A 135 8.68 1.20 1.72
N ALA A 136 9.23 0.77 2.84
CA ALA A 136 8.48 0.53 4.06
C ALA A 136 8.33 1.86 4.81
N PHE A 137 7.12 2.21 5.24
CA PHE A 137 6.90 3.40 6.04
C PHE A 137 6.09 3.14 7.30
N GLN A 138 6.29 4.02 8.28
CA GLN A 138 5.58 4.03 9.55
C GLN A 138 5.37 5.47 10.00
N ALA A 139 4.11 5.87 10.20
CA ALA A 139 3.79 7.09 10.94
C ALA A 139 3.51 6.72 12.40
N LYS A 140 4.10 7.47 13.33
CA LYS A 140 3.93 7.26 14.77
C LYS A 140 3.89 8.58 15.53
N THR A 141 3.34 8.56 16.73
CA THR A 141 3.42 9.68 17.66
C THR A 141 4.80 9.73 18.34
N PRO A 142 5.21 10.86 18.96
CA PRO A 142 6.48 10.98 19.67
C PRO A 142 6.65 9.99 20.83
N ASP A 143 5.56 9.60 21.49
CA ASP A 143 5.52 8.57 22.54
C ASP A 143 5.62 7.14 21.97
N GLY A 144 5.70 6.98 20.65
CA GLY A 144 5.93 5.70 19.98
C GLY A 144 4.67 4.95 19.56
N ARG A 145 3.47 5.50 19.77
CA ARG A 145 2.23 4.89 19.30
C ARG A 145 2.20 4.90 17.77
N THR A 146 2.09 3.71 17.18
CA THR A 146 1.97 3.60 15.72
C THR A 146 0.61 4.10 15.27
N LEU A 147 0.60 4.99 14.28
CA LEU A 147 -0.59 5.53 13.62
C LEU A 147 -0.93 4.67 12.39
N ILE A 148 0.07 4.42 11.54
CA ILE A 148 -0.05 3.54 10.36
C ILE A 148 1.32 2.94 10.02
N THR A 149 1.32 1.76 9.41
CA THR A 149 2.51 1.15 8.83
C THR A 149 2.12 0.43 7.54
N ASP A 150 2.92 0.59 6.49
CA ASP A 150 2.69 -0.10 5.22
C ASP A 150 3.98 -0.19 4.39
N ASN A 151 3.90 -0.92 3.26
CA ASN A 151 4.93 -0.99 2.24
C ASN A 151 4.35 -0.54 0.90
N VAL A 152 4.96 0.44 0.27
CA VAL A 152 4.60 0.91 -1.06
C VAL A 152 5.64 0.50 -2.07
N THR A 153 5.22 0.26 -3.31
CA THR A 153 6.12 -0.13 -4.41
C THR A 153 5.75 0.63 -5.67
N SER A 154 6.75 1.27 -6.29
CA SER A 154 6.65 1.79 -7.65
C SER A 154 7.51 0.94 -8.60
N LYS A 155 6.96 0.64 -9.77
CA LYS A 155 7.62 -0.12 -10.83
C LYS A 155 7.49 0.61 -12.16
N TYR A 156 8.61 0.66 -12.89
CA TYR A 156 8.67 1.08 -14.28
C TYR A 156 9.11 -0.09 -15.16
N ASP A 157 8.44 -0.30 -16.28
CA ASP A 157 8.72 -1.38 -17.23
C ASP A 157 8.04 -1.05 -18.56
N GLU A 158 8.77 -0.40 -19.47
CA GLU A 158 8.26 -0.01 -20.79
C GLU A 158 9.26 -0.43 -21.88
N GLN A 159 8.74 -0.70 -23.08
CA GLN A 159 9.53 -1.10 -24.25
C GLN A 159 9.30 -0.10 -25.36
N PHE A 160 10.38 0.34 -26.00
CA PHE A 160 10.38 1.29 -27.10
C PHE A 160 11.00 0.64 -28.33
N ASP A 161 10.44 0.93 -29.50
CA ASP A 161 11.08 0.58 -30.75
C ASP A 161 12.26 1.52 -31.09
N SER A 162 12.96 1.18 -32.17
CA SER A 162 14.05 1.99 -32.72
C SER A 162 13.66 3.41 -33.14
N SER A 163 12.36 3.71 -33.24
CA SER A 163 11.83 5.04 -33.57
C SER A 163 11.41 5.83 -32.31
N GLY A 164 11.61 5.27 -31.11
CA GLY A 164 11.22 5.86 -29.84
C GLY A 164 9.74 5.68 -29.49
N ILE A 165 8.99 4.89 -30.26
CA ILE A 165 7.57 4.65 -30.02
C ILE A 165 7.44 3.51 -29.01
N SER A 166 6.66 3.73 -27.95
CA SER A 166 6.37 2.68 -26.98
C SER A 166 5.60 1.54 -27.65
N THR A 167 6.20 0.35 -27.66
CA THR A 167 5.60 -0.90 -28.14
C THR A 167 4.99 -1.72 -27.00
N SER A 168 5.16 -1.26 -25.77
CA SER A 168 4.52 -1.88 -24.62
C SER A 168 3.00 -1.74 -24.75
N HIS A 169 2.32 -2.84 -25.08
CA HIS A 169 0.89 -2.98 -24.80
C HIS A 169 0.72 -3.04 -23.28
N GLY A 170 0.63 -1.86 -22.66
CA GLY A 170 0.26 -1.65 -21.26
C GLY A 170 0.91 -2.62 -20.28
N VAL A 171 2.12 -2.32 -19.81
CA VAL A 171 2.57 -2.98 -18.57
C VAL A 171 1.66 -2.50 -17.43
N LYS A 172 0.91 -3.47 -16.92
CA LYS A 172 -0.15 -3.42 -15.91
C LYS A 172 0.34 -3.00 -14.51
N GLY A 173 0.96 -1.83 -14.34
CA GLY A 173 1.37 -1.44 -12.98
C GLY A 173 1.91 -0.04 -12.73
N SER A 174 2.09 0.83 -13.73
CA SER A 174 2.52 2.22 -13.47
C SER A 174 1.36 3.18 -13.72
N LEU A 175 1.00 3.98 -12.72
CA LEU A 175 0.07 5.11 -12.80
C LEU A 175 0.74 6.26 -13.57
N SER A 176 1.07 6.03 -14.85
CA SER A 176 1.90 6.90 -15.69
C SER A 176 1.22 8.19 -16.17
N GLY A 177 0.22 8.70 -15.46
CA GLY A 177 -0.78 9.55 -16.07
C GLY A 177 -1.19 10.74 -15.25
N THR A 178 -0.23 11.59 -14.84
CA THR A 178 -0.51 12.98 -14.41
C THR A 178 0.73 13.89 -14.34
N TRP A 179 1.95 13.36 -14.26
CA TRP A 179 3.14 14.19 -13.96
C TRP A 179 3.82 14.90 -15.14
N GLY A 180 3.09 15.14 -16.24
CA GLY A 180 3.59 15.85 -17.43
C GLY A 180 3.80 17.37 -17.29
N LYS A 181 3.89 17.92 -16.08
CA LYS A 181 4.05 19.37 -15.86
C LYS A 181 4.96 19.71 -14.68
N LEU A 182 6.23 19.31 -14.76
CA LEU A 182 7.28 20.05 -14.08
C LEU A 182 8.22 20.64 -15.13
N LYS A 183 8.15 21.97 -15.30
CA LYS A 183 8.94 22.83 -16.19
C LYS A 183 8.85 22.55 -17.70
N GLY A 184 7.89 23.23 -18.35
CA GLY A 184 8.11 23.90 -19.66
C GLY A 184 8.53 23.06 -20.88
N GLN A 185 8.67 21.75 -20.78
CA GLN A 185 9.01 20.89 -21.89
C GLN A 185 7.71 20.35 -22.51
N LYS A 186 7.50 20.65 -23.79
CA LYS A 186 6.56 19.89 -24.61
C LYS A 186 7.08 18.45 -24.63
N ASN A 187 6.44 17.56 -23.88
CA ASN A 187 6.68 16.13 -24.03
C ASN A 187 6.04 15.71 -25.35
N ASP A 188 6.86 15.54 -26.38
CA ASP A 188 6.50 14.67 -27.49
C ASP A 188 6.39 13.25 -26.91
N GLU A 189 5.17 12.68 -26.97
CA GLU A 189 4.74 11.37 -26.43
C GLU A 189 5.59 10.16 -26.93
N ASN A 190 6.66 10.41 -27.70
CA ASN A 190 7.50 9.43 -28.41
C ASN A 190 9.01 9.56 -28.12
N THR A 191 9.44 10.20 -27.02
CA THR A 191 10.86 10.19 -26.62
C THR A 191 11.07 9.17 -25.50
N PRO A 192 11.97 8.16 -25.66
CA PRO A 192 12.30 7.23 -24.59
C PRO A 192 12.86 7.99 -23.37
N PRO A 193 12.35 7.72 -22.16
CA PRO A 193 12.81 8.43 -20.98
C PRO A 193 14.24 8.05 -20.62
N ASN A 194 15.00 9.01 -20.12
CA ASN A 194 16.35 8.76 -19.62
C ASN A 194 16.34 8.21 -18.19
N SER A 195 17.48 7.71 -17.71
CA SER A 195 17.60 7.12 -16.37
C SER A 195 17.21 8.07 -15.24
N SER A 196 17.51 9.37 -15.37
CA SER A 196 17.15 10.36 -14.34
C SER A 196 15.64 10.58 -14.27
N GLU A 197 14.94 10.53 -15.41
CA GLU A 197 13.48 10.66 -15.48
C GLU A 197 12.79 9.44 -14.87
N ILE A 198 13.27 8.23 -15.15
CA ILE A 198 12.74 7.01 -14.55
C ILE A 198 12.96 7.01 -13.03
N ARG A 199 14.15 7.39 -12.56
CA ARG A 199 14.42 7.53 -11.12
C ARG A 199 13.46 8.52 -10.47
N SER A 200 13.29 9.69 -11.07
CA SER A 200 12.40 10.74 -10.58
C SER A 200 10.95 10.25 -10.51
N ARG A 201 10.49 9.54 -11.54
CA ARG A 201 9.15 8.95 -11.58
C ARG A 201 8.93 7.90 -10.48
N LEU A 202 9.88 6.98 -10.28
CA LEU A 202 9.78 5.99 -9.21
C LEU A 202 9.66 6.67 -7.83
N ILE A 203 10.45 7.71 -7.58
CA ILE A 203 10.40 8.47 -6.32
C ILE A 203 9.04 9.15 -6.17
N LEU A 204 8.60 9.93 -7.16
CA LEU A 204 7.34 10.67 -7.12
C LEU A 204 6.12 9.74 -6.95
N ASP A 205 6.05 8.65 -7.72
CA ASP A 205 4.98 7.66 -7.61
C ASP A 205 4.91 7.05 -6.20
N THR A 206 6.07 6.81 -5.59
CA THR A 206 6.15 6.23 -4.23
C THR A 206 5.81 7.27 -3.16
N VAL A 207 6.29 8.50 -3.32
CA VAL A 207 5.98 9.63 -2.44
C VAL A 207 4.49 9.93 -2.42
N GLN A 208 3.85 9.96 -3.60
CA GLN A 208 2.42 10.17 -3.72
C GLN A 208 1.63 9.07 -3.00
N GLN A 209 1.99 7.79 -3.21
CA GLN A 209 1.35 6.68 -2.50
C GLN A 209 1.47 6.83 -0.97
N ILE A 210 2.63 7.23 -0.43
CA ILE A 210 2.77 7.46 1.01
C ILE A 210 1.92 8.65 1.47
N ALA A 211 1.90 9.75 0.72
CA ALA A 211 1.11 10.93 1.07
C ALA A 211 -0.38 10.60 1.15
N GLU A 212 -0.93 9.83 0.19
CA GLU A 212 -2.33 9.37 0.17
C GLU A 212 -2.73 8.56 1.42
N HIS A 213 -1.76 8.00 2.16
CA HIS A 213 -2.01 7.29 3.42
C HIS A 213 -2.02 8.22 4.64
N ILE A 214 -1.31 9.34 4.58
CA ILE A 214 -0.97 10.16 5.75
C ILE A 214 -1.74 11.48 5.77
N VAL A 215 -1.95 12.10 4.62
CA VAL A 215 -2.59 13.41 4.47
C VAL A 215 -3.70 13.34 3.43
N ASN A 216 -4.61 14.33 3.47
CA ASN A 216 -5.56 14.51 2.39
C ASN A 216 -4.80 15.01 1.17
N THR A 217 -4.98 14.37 0.02
CA THR A 217 -4.32 14.76 -1.22
C THR A 217 -5.32 15.31 -2.22
N ASN A 218 -4.96 16.39 -2.91
CA ASN A 218 -5.66 16.90 -4.07
C ASN A 218 -4.77 16.80 -5.31
N GLU A 219 -5.33 16.27 -6.40
CA GLU A 219 -4.64 16.07 -7.66
C GLU A 219 -5.48 16.62 -8.81
N THR A 220 -4.91 17.54 -9.59
CA THR A 220 -5.55 17.98 -10.83
C THR A 220 -5.23 17.00 -11.95
N ILE A 221 -6.25 16.35 -12.50
CA ILE A 221 -6.12 15.37 -13.59
C ILE A 221 -6.70 15.96 -14.86
N GLU A 222 -5.96 15.81 -15.94
CA GLU A 222 -6.43 16.16 -17.28
C GLU A 222 -7.16 14.96 -17.88
N VAL A 223 -8.42 15.16 -18.27
CA VAL A 223 -9.24 14.14 -18.93
C VAL A 223 -9.76 14.70 -20.25
N PHE A 224 -9.84 13.85 -21.27
CA PHE A 224 -10.43 14.21 -22.55
C PHE A 224 -11.85 13.67 -22.61
N LEU A 225 -12.80 14.49 -23.04
CA LEU A 225 -14.16 14.07 -23.37
C LEU A 225 -14.27 13.74 -24.86
N ALA A 226 -15.14 12.79 -25.17
CA ALA A 226 -15.39 12.39 -26.53
C ALA A 226 -16.40 13.31 -27.19
N LYS A 227 -16.07 13.84 -28.37
CA LYS A 227 -16.94 14.79 -29.06
C LYS A 227 -17.89 14.09 -30.03
N GLN A 228 -19.13 14.54 -30.01
CA GLN A 228 -20.09 14.32 -31.09
C GLN A 228 -21.09 15.47 -31.15
N ASP A 229 -21.49 15.87 -32.36
CA ASP A 229 -22.58 16.82 -32.56
C ASP A 229 -23.86 16.35 -31.83
N GLY A 230 -24.58 17.30 -31.23
CA GLY A 230 -25.81 17.03 -30.48
C GLY A 230 -25.59 16.99 -28.97
N ALA A 231 -26.23 16.04 -28.29
CA ALA A 231 -26.28 16.01 -26.83
C ALA A 231 -24.90 15.83 -26.16
N LEU A 232 -23.94 15.15 -26.81
CA LEU A 232 -22.58 15.04 -26.25
C LEU A 232 -21.86 16.40 -26.22
N ASP A 233 -21.91 17.19 -27.30
CA ASP A 233 -21.32 18.53 -27.30
C ASP A 233 -22.02 19.50 -26.31
N GLU A 234 -23.32 19.32 -26.04
CA GLU A 234 -24.02 20.07 -24.99
C GLU A 234 -23.54 19.67 -23.58
N GLY A 235 -23.43 18.36 -23.31
CA GLY A 235 -22.90 17.86 -22.04
C GLY A 235 -21.43 18.23 -21.83
N ASP A 236 -20.61 18.23 -22.88
CA ASP A 236 -19.22 18.67 -22.85
C ASP A 236 -19.08 20.13 -22.43
N LYS A 237 -19.97 21.01 -22.92
CA LYS A 237 -20.00 22.42 -22.51
C LYS A 237 -20.33 22.58 -21.03
N ASP A 238 -21.30 21.82 -20.54
CA ASP A 238 -21.66 21.80 -19.12
C ASP A 238 -20.50 21.25 -18.27
N ALA A 239 -19.82 20.20 -18.74
CA ALA A 239 -18.62 19.62 -18.10
C ALA A 239 -17.44 20.62 -18.03
N VAL A 240 -17.15 21.33 -19.12
CA VAL A 240 -16.13 22.39 -19.17
C VAL A 240 -16.45 23.52 -18.20
N ALA A 241 -17.73 23.83 -18.01
CA ALA A 241 -18.20 24.81 -17.02
C ALA A 241 -18.19 24.27 -15.57
N GLY A 242 -17.84 23.00 -15.35
CA GLY A 242 -17.85 22.35 -14.05
C GLY A 242 -19.25 21.94 -13.54
N LEU A 243 -20.26 21.98 -14.41
CA LEU A 243 -21.66 21.64 -14.12
C LEU A 243 -21.90 20.13 -14.31
N TRP A 244 -21.18 19.31 -13.56
CA TRP A 244 -21.12 17.86 -13.77
C TRP A 244 -22.46 17.13 -13.60
N GLU A 245 -23.35 17.60 -12.74
CA GLU A 245 -24.69 17.01 -12.59
C GLU A 245 -25.52 17.19 -13.88
N ARG A 246 -25.45 18.37 -14.50
CA ARG A 246 -26.14 18.66 -15.76
C ARG A 246 -25.51 17.95 -16.94
N ALA A 247 -24.17 17.90 -16.97
CA ALA A 247 -23.44 17.13 -17.96
C ALA A 247 -23.85 15.64 -17.90
N LEU A 248 -23.88 15.06 -16.70
CA LEU A 248 -24.31 13.68 -16.49
C LEU A 248 -25.74 13.43 -17.00
N GLU A 249 -26.71 14.27 -16.59
CA GLU A 249 -28.09 14.15 -17.05
C GLU A 249 -28.17 14.21 -18.59
N THR A 250 -27.40 15.11 -19.20
CA THR A 250 -27.35 15.26 -20.65
C THR A 250 -26.78 14.01 -21.32
N PHE A 251 -25.68 13.44 -20.79
CA PHE A 251 -25.07 12.22 -21.33
C PHE A 251 -25.95 10.97 -21.14
N GLU A 252 -26.65 10.86 -20.01
CA GLU A 252 -27.56 9.74 -19.72
C GLU A 252 -28.83 9.77 -20.57
N THR A 253 -29.35 10.97 -20.86
CA THR A 253 -30.56 11.16 -21.69
C THR A 253 -30.27 11.21 -23.19
N ALA A 254 -29.00 11.37 -23.58
CA ALA A 254 -28.57 11.27 -24.97
C ALA A 254 -28.94 9.90 -25.56
N GLN A 255 -29.42 9.91 -26.81
CA GLN A 255 -29.80 8.68 -27.51
C GLN A 255 -28.59 7.77 -27.67
N ALA A 256 -28.67 6.56 -27.10
CA ALA A 256 -27.63 5.56 -27.25
C ALA A 256 -27.41 5.21 -28.73
N ASN A 257 -26.14 5.10 -29.13
CA ASN A 257 -25.82 4.71 -30.49
C ASN A 257 -26.19 3.23 -30.72
N PRO A 258 -26.86 2.87 -31.83
CA PRO A 258 -27.19 1.47 -32.13
C PRO A 258 -25.97 0.54 -32.19
N LYS A 259 -24.77 1.07 -32.50
CA LYS A 259 -23.52 0.32 -32.49
C LYS A 259 -22.83 0.48 -31.13
N PRO A 260 -22.59 -0.62 -30.38
CA PRO A 260 -21.93 -0.55 -29.08
C PRO A 260 -20.56 0.14 -29.11
N GLU A 261 -19.76 -0.12 -30.16
CA GLU A 261 -18.44 0.50 -30.34
C GLU A 261 -18.49 2.02 -30.52
N GLU A 262 -19.59 2.54 -31.06
CA GLU A 262 -19.81 3.97 -31.15
C GLU A 262 -20.40 4.48 -29.84
N ASP A 263 -21.36 3.79 -29.20
CA ASP A 263 -21.94 4.21 -27.90
C ASP A 263 -20.94 4.22 -26.74
N ALA A 264 -19.81 3.53 -26.90
CA ALA A 264 -18.73 3.47 -25.92
C ALA A 264 -18.22 4.85 -25.49
N TYR A 265 -18.28 5.86 -26.36
CA TYR A 265 -17.84 7.21 -26.04
C TYR A 265 -18.81 7.94 -25.11
N ARG A 266 -20.12 7.85 -25.38
CA ARG A 266 -21.15 8.34 -24.45
C ARG A 266 -21.03 7.67 -23.08
N LEU A 267 -20.82 6.35 -23.04
CA LEU A 267 -20.61 5.61 -21.79
C LEU A 267 -19.34 6.08 -21.07
N TYR A 268 -18.27 6.36 -21.81
CA TYR A 268 -17.06 6.93 -21.24
C TYR A 268 -17.30 8.31 -20.63
N ASP A 269 -18.00 9.23 -21.32
CA ASP A 269 -18.26 10.59 -20.79
C ASP A 269 -19.19 10.55 -19.56
N ILE A 270 -20.15 9.62 -19.51
CA ILE A 270 -20.93 9.31 -18.29
C ILE A 270 -19.99 8.89 -17.14
N GLY A 271 -19.02 8.03 -17.44
CA GLY A 271 -18.00 7.61 -16.47
C GLY A 271 -17.19 8.80 -15.92
N VAL A 272 -16.77 9.72 -16.81
CA VAL A 272 -16.06 10.94 -16.43
C VAL A 272 -16.92 11.85 -15.55
N ALA A 273 -18.20 12.02 -15.88
CA ALA A 273 -19.11 12.84 -15.09
C ALA A 273 -19.34 12.26 -13.69
N PHE A 274 -19.56 10.94 -13.58
CA PHE A 274 -19.65 10.28 -12.27
C PHE A 274 -18.36 10.41 -11.45
N GLU A 275 -17.20 10.26 -12.08
CA GLU A 275 -15.93 10.46 -11.42
C GLU A 275 -15.78 11.89 -10.88
N ALA A 276 -16.14 12.88 -11.69
CA ALA A 276 -16.10 14.28 -11.25
C ALA A 276 -17.01 14.53 -10.05
N LEU A 277 -18.23 13.98 -10.06
CA LEU A 277 -19.18 14.06 -8.95
C LEU A 277 -18.66 13.34 -7.70
N ALA A 278 -17.96 12.21 -7.87
CA ALA A 278 -17.32 11.52 -6.75
C ALA A 278 -16.33 12.42 -6.02
N TYR A 279 -15.51 13.18 -6.75
CA TYR A 279 -14.54 14.09 -6.15
C TYR A 279 -15.15 15.40 -5.60
N GLN A 280 -16.37 15.72 -6.00
CA GLN A 280 -17.13 16.85 -5.47
C GLN A 280 -17.98 16.48 -4.24
N ALA A 281 -18.27 15.19 -4.06
CA ALA A 281 -19.05 14.71 -2.92
C ALA A 281 -18.32 14.99 -1.59
N GLU A 282 -19.08 15.43 -0.60
CA GLU A 282 -18.57 15.69 0.75
C GLU A 282 -18.66 14.44 1.63
N ASP A 283 -19.60 13.54 1.34
CA ASP A 283 -19.80 12.32 2.11
C ASP A 283 -19.19 11.09 1.43
N GLU A 284 -18.59 10.23 2.24
CA GLU A 284 -17.91 9.01 1.81
C GLU A 284 -18.85 8.05 1.06
N LYS A 285 -20.13 7.99 1.46
CA LYS A 285 -21.10 7.06 0.86
C LYS A 285 -21.48 7.48 -0.56
N ALA A 286 -21.76 8.78 -0.77
CA ALA A 286 -22.00 9.31 -2.11
C ALA A 286 -20.74 9.20 -2.97
N THR A 287 -19.57 9.49 -2.40
CA THR A 287 -18.29 9.34 -3.10
C THR A 287 -18.13 7.91 -3.63
N THR A 288 -18.22 6.90 -2.77
CA THR A 288 -18.10 5.49 -3.16
C THR A 288 -19.15 5.10 -4.20
N LYS A 289 -20.41 5.54 -4.03
CA LYS A 289 -21.46 5.27 -5.01
C LYS A 289 -21.13 5.84 -6.40
N TYR A 290 -20.63 7.07 -6.46
CA TYR A 290 -20.24 7.69 -7.72
C TYR A 290 -19.00 7.04 -8.34
N LEU A 291 -17.99 6.66 -7.54
CA LEU A 291 -16.85 5.88 -8.01
C LEU A 291 -17.27 4.54 -8.61
N ASP A 292 -18.21 3.83 -7.97
CA ASP A 292 -18.76 2.58 -8.49
C ASP A 292 -19.47 2.79 -9.84
N GLN A 293 -20.28 3.85 -9.97
CA GLN A 293 -20.93 4.18 -11.24
C GLN A 293 -19.93 4.55 -12.33
N ALA A 294 -18.86 5.28 -11.98
CA ALA A 294 -17.77 5.59 -12.90
C ALA A 294 -17.09 4.30 -13.40
N ALA A 295 -16.72 3.40 -12.49
CA ALA A 295 -16.10 2.11 -12.81
C ALA A 295 -16.97 1.26 -13.74
N ILE A 296 -18.28 1.20 -13.47
CA ILE A 296 -19.23 0.45 -14.30
C ILE A 296 -19.27 1.01 -15.73
N ASN A 297 -19.34 2.33 -15.88
CA ASN A 297 -19.46 2.96 -17.19
C ASN A 297 -18.15 2.91 -18.00
N TYR A 298 -17.00 3.10 -17.35
CA TYR A 298 -15.70 2.85 -17.96
C TYR A 298 -15.54 1.38 -18.39
N GLY A 299 -15.93 0.42 -17.54
CA GLY A 299 -15.94 -1.00 -17.88
C GLY A 299 -16.76 -1.30 -19.14
N LYS A 300 -17.99 -0.76 -19.22
CA LYS A 300 -18.85 -0.91 -20.43
C LYS A 300 -18.21 -0.30 -21.67
N ALA A 301 -17.57 0.86 -21.55
CA ALA A 301 -16.88 1.51 -22.68
C ALA A 301 -15.68 0.67 -23.16
N ILE A 302 -14.89 0.12 -22.24
CA ILE A 302 -13.75 -0.77 -22.54
C ILE A 302 -14.23 -2.07 -23.19
N ASP A 303 -15.27 -2.70 -22.65
CA ASP A 303 -15.83 -3.94 -23.20
C ASP A 303 -16.36 -3.74 -24.62
N ALA A 304 -16.99 -2.59 -24.88
CA ALA A 304 -17.51 -2.24 -26.20
C ALA A 304 -16.40 -1.84 -27.19
N LYS A 305 -15.30 -1.23 -26.72
CA LYS A 305 -14.19 -0.78 -27.58
C LYS A 305 -12.82 -0.92 -26.91
N PRO A 306 -12.28 -2.14 -26.80
CA PRO A 306 -11.05 -2.40 -26.03
C PRO A 306 -9.77 -1.81 -26.63
N ALA A 307 -9.80 -1.41 -27.91
CA ALA A 307 -8.67 -0.80 -28.59
C ALA A 307 -8.53 0.71 -28.34
N GLU A 308 -9.51 1.35 -27.69
CA GLU A 308 -9.49 2.79 -27.42
C GLU A 308 -8.58 3.11 -26.23
N LYS A 309 -7.47 3.81 -26.50
CA LYS A 309 -6.41 4.03 -25.50
C LYS A 309 -6.84 4.94 -24.35
N TYR A 310 -7.77 5.85 -24.59
CA TYR A 310 -8.23 6.82 -23.59
C TYR A 310 -9.11 6.22 -22.49
N PHE A 311 -9.65 5.02 -22.69
CA PHE A 311 -10.55 4.38 -21.72
C PHE A 311 -9.80 3.70 -20.56
N VAL A 312 -8.56 3.28 -20.76
CA VAL A 312 -7.83 2.42 -19.81
C VAL A 312 -7.32 3.20 -18.59
N GLN A 313 -6.82 4.41 -18.80
CA GLN A 313 -6.23 5.21 -17.71
C GLN A 313 -7.27 5.61 -16.65
N PRO A 314 -8.48 6.08 -17.02
CA PRO A 314 -9.52 6.38 -16.03
C PRO A 314 -9.97 5.17 -15.21
N GLN A 315 -10.11 3.99 -15.82
CA GLN A 315 -10.47 2.77 -15.09
C GLN A 315 -9.48 2.48 -13.95
N LYS A 316 -8.17 2.47 -14.24
CA LYS A 316 -7.14 2.22 -13.21
C LYS A 316 -7.18 3.23 -12.07
N ARG A 317 -7.45 4.49 -12.40
CA ARG A 317 -7.52 5.57 -11.43
C ARG A 317 -8.72 5.39 -10.50
N ILE A 318 -9.88 5.05 -11.06
CA ILE A 318 -11.07 4.71 -10.26
C ILE A 318 -10.84 3.48 -9.41
N ASP A 319 -10.23 2.42 -9.94
CA ASP A 319 -9.91 1.22 -9.17
C ASP A 319 -9.02 1.55 -7.96
N THR A 320 -8.05 2.45 -8.14
CA THR A 320 -7.17 2.93 -7.07
C THR A 320 -7.96 3.73 -6.03
N ALA A 321 -8.85 4.62 -6.46
CA ALA A 321 -9.72 5.39 -5.56
C ALA A 321 -10.66 4.46 -4.77
N ILE A 322 -11.33 3.50 -5.42
CA ILE A 322 -12.21 2.53 -4.75
C ILE A 322 -11.43 1.70 -3.71
N ALA A 323 -10.24 1.23 -4.06
CA ALA A 323 -9.40 0.49 -3.13
C ALA A 323 -9.01 1.34 -1.90
N HIS A 324 -8.71 2.63 -2.12
CA HIS A 324 -8.41 3.58 -1.06
C HIS A 324 -9.60 3.80 -0.13
N TYR A 325 -10.79 4.11 -0.66
CA TYR A 325 -12.00 4.31 0.14
C TYR A 325 -12.41 3.04 0.90
N LYS A 326 -12.22 1.86 0.32
CA LYS A 326 -12.44 0.59 1.03
C LYS A 326 -11.49 0.43 2.22
N GLN A 327 -10.23 0.83 2.07
CA GLN A 327 -9.26 0.80 3.16
C GLN A 327 -9.65 1.80 4.27
N LEU A 328 -10.14 2.97 3.91
CA LEU A 328 -10.65 3.96 4.85
C LEU A 328 -11.83 3.42 5.66
N GLU A 329 -12.80 2.77 5.00
CA GLU A 329 -13.94 2.14 5.67
C GLU A 329 -13.48 1.08 6.70
N LEU A 330 -12.56 0.20 6.30
CA LEU A 330 -12.00 -0.81 7.20
C LEU A 330 -11.30 -0.19 8.41
N GLN A 331 -10.55 0.89 8.23
CA GLN A 331 -9.89 1.60 9.34
C GLN A 331 -10.88 2.30 10.26
N ASN A 332 -11.90 2.94 9.71
CA ASN A 332 -12.98 3.58 10.47
C ASN A 332 -13.75 2.55 11.31
N GLU A 333 -14.06 1.38 10.75
CA GLU A 333 -14.67 0.29 11.50
C GLU A 333 -13.76 -0.24 12.61
N ALA A 334 -12.47 -0.44 12.33
CA ALA A 334 -11.51 -0.90 13.33
C ALA A 334 -11.38 0.10 14.48
N ALA A 335 -11.30 1.40 14.19
CA ALA A 335 -11.26 2.47 15.18
C ALA A 335 -12.55 2.53 16.01
N LYS A 336 -13.72 2.35 15.37
CA LYS A 336 -15.01 2.28 16.07
C LYS A 336 -15.06 1.09 17.02
N ARG A 337 -14.68 -0.11 16.57
CA ARG A 337 -14.63 -1.32 17.42
C ARG A 337 -13.66 -1.16 18.58
N ALA A 338 -12.48 -0.55 18.35
CA ALA A 338 -11.52 -0.27 19.41
C ALA A 338 -12.09 0.67 20.47
N LYS A 339 -12.77 1.74 20.04
CA LYS A 339 -13.44 2.70 20.95
C LYS A 339 -14.59 2.06 21.72
N GLU A 340 -15.39 1.21 21.08
CA GLU A 340 -16.47 0.45 21.74
C GLU A 340 -15.91 -0.53 22.78
N ALA A 341 -14.80 -1.20 22.48
CA ALA A 341 -14.10 -2.08 23.42
C ALA A 341 -13.53 -1.30 24.62
N GLU A 342 -12.96 -0.12 24.39
CA GLU A 342 -12.48 0.77 25.45
C GLU A 342 -13.63 1.25 26.35
N LEU A 343 -14.76 1.66 25.76
CA LEU A 343 -15.94 2.10 26.50
C LEU A 343 -16.59 0.94 27.27
N ALA A 344 -16.56 -0.27 26.73
CA ALA A 344 -17.02 -1.48 27.42
C ALA A 344 -16.08 -1.85 28.59
N ALA A 345 -14.76 -1.68 28.42
CA ALA A 345 -13.79 -1.87 29.50
C ALA A 345 -13.92 -0.82 30.61
N ALA A 346 -14.22 0.44 30.26
CA ALA A 346 -14.43 1.52 31.22
C ALA A 346 -15.76 1.39 32.00
N ASN A 347 -16.79 0.77 31.42
CA ASN A 347 -18.09 0.55 32.05
C ASN A 347 -18.24 -0.83 32.71
N ALA A 348 -17.19 -1.66 32.69
CA ALA A 348 -17.19 -2.90 33.45
C ALA A 348 -17.25 -2.58 34.95
N PRO A 349 -18.07 -3.28 35.75
CA PRO A 349 -18.13 -3.07 37.19
C PRO A 349 -16.73 -3.27 37.80
N PRO A 350 -16.38 -2.54 38.88
CA PRO A 350 -15.08 -2.66 39.53
C PRO A 350 -14.96 -4.06 40.14
N SER A 351 -14.50 -5.02 39.34
CA SER A 351 -14.04 -6.30 39.83
C SER A 351 -12.71 -6.03 40.51
N GLY A 352 -12.68 -6.24 41.82
CA GLY A 352 -11.57 -5.86 42.68
C GLY A 352 -10.21 -6.32 42.14
N ALA A 353 -9.26 -5.38 42.15
CA ALA A 353 -7.82 -5.60 42.08
C ALA A 353 -7.34 -6.65 41.05
N SER A 354 -7.22 -6.24 39.79
CA SER A 354 -6.30 -6.89 38.84
C SER A 354 -4.87 -6.34 39.05
N PRO A 355 -3.89 -7.16 39.47
CA PRO A 355 -2.49 -6.77 39.40
C PRO A 355 -1.99 -6.96 37.97
N SER A 356 -1.30 -5.93 37.50
CA SER A 356 -0.68 -5.76 36.20
C SER A 356 0.24 -6.93 35.79
N GLY A 357 0.11 -7.38 34.54
CA GLY A 357 1.25 -7.75 33.69
C GLY A 357 1.98 -9.08 33.93
N LYS A 358 1.42 -10.03 34.68
CA LYS A 358 1.99 -11.39 34.76
C LYS A 358 0.92 -12.38 34.33
N GLY A 359 1.19 -13.13 33.26
CA GLY A 359 0.28 -14.13 32.70
C GLY A 359 -0.27 -15.11 33.74
N LEU A 360 -1.32 -15.84 33.40
CA LEU A 360 -2.08 -16.68 34.32
C LEU A 360 -1.15 -17.57 35.17
N THR A 361 -1.25 -17.45 36.49
CA THR A 361 -0.37 -18.09 37.49
C THR A 361 -1.08 -19.20 38.26
N ASN A 362 -0.31 -20.03 38.97
CA ASN A 362 -0.85 -21.04 39.89
C ASN A 362 -1.83 -20.42 40.91
N ALA A 363 -1.51 -19.24 41.45
CA ALA A 363 -2.34 -18.57 42.43
C ALA A 363 -3.71 -18.20 41.87
N GLN A 364 -3.77 -17.74 40.62
CA GLN A 364 -5.03 -17.39 39.96
C GLN A 364 -5.88 -18.62 39.66
N VAL A 365 -5.27 -19.72 39.24
CA VAL A 365 -5.99 -21.00 39.05
C VAL A 365 -6.53 -21.52 40.39
N ILE A 366 -5.74 -21.44 41.47
CA ILE A 366 -6.19 -21.79 42.82
C ILE A 366 -7.36 -20.91 43.27
N THR A 367 -7.32 -19.61 42.98
CA THR A 367 -8.44 -18.70 43.28
C THR A 367 -9.70 -19.12 42.52
N MET A 368 -9.61 -19.45 41.24
CA MET A 368 -10.76 -19.91 40.44
C MET A 368 -11.39 -21.18 41.05
N VAL A 369 -10.57 -22.14 41.47
CA VAL A 369 -11.03 -23.36 42.14
C VAL A 369 -11.68 -23.04 43.49
N LYS A 370 -11.06 -22.18 44.31
CA LYS A 370 -11.61 -21.76 45.61
C LYS A 370 -12.89 -20.94 45.49
N SER A 371 -13.09 -20.27 44.36
CA SER A 371 -14.32 -19.57 44.00
C SER A 371 -15.42 -20.51 43.47
N GLY A 372 -15.17 -21.83 43.41
CA GLY A 372 -16.16 -22.82 42.97
C GLY A 372 -16.39 -22.86 41.46
N ILE A 373 -15.46 -22.30 40.67
CA ILE A 373 -15.52 -22.38 39.21
C ILE A 373 -15.27 -23.83 38.78
N ASP A 374 -16.05 -24.33 37.83
CA ASP A 374 -15.90 -25.70 37.34
C ASP A 374 -14.63 -25.89 36.49
N ASP A 375 -14.11 -27.12 36.48
CA ASP A 375 -12.91 -27.49 35.74
C ASP A 375 -12.97 -27.13 34.25
N GLY A 376 -14.13 -27.20 33.61
CA GLY A 376 -14.29 -26.88 32.18
C GLY A 376 -14.02 -25.41 31.91
N THR A 377 -14.60 -24.54 32.72
CA THR A 377 -14.39 -23.08 32.63
C THR A 377 -12.93 -22.70 32.95
N ILE A 378 -12.31 -23.36 33.93
CA ILE A 378 -10.89 -23.13 34.27
C ILE A 378 -9.98 -23.55 33.11
N ILE A 379 -10.24 -24.70 32.49
CA ILE A 379 -9.49 -25.18 31.34
C ILE A 379 -9.62 -24.21 30.15
N GLN A 380 -10.82 -23.68 29.92
CA GLN A 380 -11.05 -22.68 28.86
C GLN A 380 -10.28 -21.39 29.13
N ALA A 381 -10.24 -20.92 30.39
CA ALA A 381 -9.45 -19.76 30.78
C ALA A 381 -7.94 -19.98 30.58
N ILE A 382 -7.43 -21.18 30.86
CA ILE A 382 -6.02 -21.53 30.62
C ILE A 382 -5.70 -21.55 29.11
N HIS A 383 -6.61 -22.05 28.27
CA HIS A 383 -6.42 -22.07 26.82
C HIS A 383 -6.52 -20.68 26.17
N GLY A 384 -7.41 -19.82 26.69
CA GLY A 384 -7.64 -18.47 26.18
C GLY A 384 -6.68 -17.41 26.72
N ALA A 385 -5.80 -17.74 27.67
CA ALA A 385 -4.86 -16.79 28.24
C ALA A 385 -3.72 -16.43 27.26
N ASP A 386 -3.54 -15.13 27.00
CA ASP A 386 -2.46 -14.60 26.14
C ASP A 386 -1.06 -14.92 26.66
N ALA A 387 -0.92 -15.08 27.98
CA ALA A 387 0.31 -15.52 28.62
C ALA A 387 0.00 -16.39 29.85
N VAL A 388 0.83 -17.41 30.08
CA VAL A 388 0.78 -18.26 31.27
C VAL A 388 2.15 -18.32 31.96
N ASN A 389 2.13 -18.32 33.29
CA ASN A 389 3.32 -18.46 34.13
C ASN A 389 3.04 -19.46 35.26
N PHE A 390 2.94 -20.73 34.87
CA PHE A 390 2.68 -21.81 35.80
C PHE A 390 3.97 -22.37 36.40
N ASP A 391 3.98 -22.54 37.71
CA ASP A 391 4.97 -23.35 38.40
C ASP A 391 4.52 -24.82 38.36
N VAL A 392 5.12 -25.58 37.45
CA VAL A 392 4.87 -27.01 37.25
C VAL A 392 5.98 -27.89 37.83
N THR A 393 6.80 -27.33 38.74
CA THR A 393 7.77 -28.10 39.51
C THR A 393 7.06 -29.06 40.47
N PRO A 394 7.75 -30.06 41.06
CA PRO A 394 7.16 -30.93 42.06
C PRO A 394 6.51 -30.19 43.24
N ASP A 395 7.12 -29.09 43.70
CA ASP A 395 6.58 -28.24 44.77
C ASP A 395 5.34 -27.45 44.30
N GLY A 396 5.37 -26.93 43.07
CA GLY A 396 4.24 -26.26 42.43
C GLY A 396 3.04 -27.18 42.23
N GLU A 397 3.27 -28.42 41.78
CA GLU A 397 2.23 -29.44 41.59
C GLU A 397 1.65 -29.92 42.93
N HIS A 398 2.49 -30.07 43.96
CA HIS A 398 2.03 -30.35 45.32
C HIS A 398 1.13 -29.23 45.85
N THR A 399 1.51 -27.97 45.61
CA THR A 399 0.72 -26.78 46.00
C THR A 399 -0.63 -26.71 45.28
N LEU A 400 -0.67 -27.04 43.98
CA LEU A 400 -1.91 -27.09 43.19
C LEU A 400 -2.85 -28.19 43.70
N THR A 401 -2.31 -29.39 43.90
CA THR A 401 -3.08 -30.56 44.35
C THR A 401 -3.64 -30.35 45.77
N SER A 402 -2.81 -29.87 46.71
CA SER A 402 -3.23 -29.55 48.07
C SER A 402 -4.24 -28.40 48.16
N SER A 403 -4.27 -27.54 47.13
CA SER A 403 -5.24 -26.44 47.03
C SER A 403 -6.54 -26.83 46.31
N GLY A 404 -6.74 -28.11 45.98
CA GLY A 404 -7.97 -28.64 45.39
C GLY A 404 -8.05 -28.54 43.86
N VAL A 405 -6.96 -28.17 43.18
CA VAL A 405 -6.93 -28.15 41.71
C VAL A 405 -6.94 -29.58 41.17
N SER A 406 -7.85 -29.88 40.25
CA SER A 406 -8.00 -31.24 39.74
C SER A 406 -6.82 -31.67 38.86
N ALA A 407 -6.55 -32.98 38.82
CA ALA A 407 -5.52 -33.56 37.95
C ALA A 407 -5.73 -33.22 36.46
N ARG A 408 -6.99 -33.01 36.04
CA ARG A 408 -7.35 -32.60 34.68
C ARG A 408 -6.86 -31.18 34.39
N VAL A 409 -7.09 -30.23 35.30
CA VAL A 409 -6.61 -28.85 35.18
C VAL A 409 -5.07 -28.80 35.22
N ILE A 410 -4.44 -29.54 36.13
CA ILE A 410 -2.96 -29.63 36.24
C ILE A 410 -2.33 -30.13 34.93
N THR A 411 -2.95 -31.14 34.29
CA THR A 411 -2.48 -31.68 33.00
C THR A 411 -2.51 -30.61 31.91
N VAL A 412 -3.56 -29.79 31.85
CA VAL A 412 -3.68 -28.68 30.90
C VAL A 412 -2.64 -27.60 31.19
N MET A 413 -2.43 -27.24 32.46
CA MET A 413 -1.38 -26.29 32.86
C MET A 413 0.01 -26.74 32.41
N LYS A 414 0.35 -28.02 32.59
CA LYS A 414 1.61 -28.61 32.13
C LYS A 414 1.78 -28.54 30.62
N SER A 415 0.72 -28.88 29.87
CA SER A 415 0.72 -28.80 28.40
C SER A 415 0.94 -27.37 27.91
N GLN A 416 0.25 -26.39 28.51
CA GLN A 416 0.36 -24.99 28.13
C GLN A 416 1.74 -24.39 28.49
N ALA A 417 2.30 -24.76 29.65
CA ALA A 417 3.66 -24.38 30.04
C ALA A 417 4.72 -24.95 29.07
N ALA A 418 4.56 -26.21 28.63
CA ALA A 418 5.45 -26.84 27.66
C ALA A 418 5.39 -26.18 26.27
N LYS A 419 4.19 -25.79 25.81
CA LYS A 419 4.01 -25.05 24.55
C LYS A 419 4.73 -23.70 24.58
N ARG A 420 4.62 -22.97 25.70
CA ARG A 420 5.35 -21.71 25.88
C ARG A 420 6.86 -21.92 25.87
N ALA A 421 7.37 -22.93 26.58
CA ALA A 421 8.79 -23.27 26.57
C ALA A 421 9.31 -23.69 25.18
N ALA A 422 8.46 -24.27 24.33
CA ALA A 422 8.78 -24.59 22.93
C ALA A 422 8.74 -23.35 22.02
N ALA A 423 7.79 -22.43 22.23
CA ALA A 423 7.70 -21.17 21.51
C ALA A 423 8.88 -20.24 21.83
N ASP A 424 9.27 -20.14 23.11
CA ASP A 424 10.45 -19.36 23.55
C ASP A 424 11.77 -19.92 22.96
N LYS A 425 11.83 -21.24 22.69
CA LYS A 425 12.97 -21.87 21.98
C LYS A 425 12.99 -21.60 20.48
N ALA A 426 11.86 -21.24 19.86
CA ALA A 426 11.76 -21.01 18.42
C ALA A 426 12.08 -19.55 18.01
N VAL A 427 12.11 -18.61 18.97
CA VAL A 427 12.24 -17.17 18.70
C VAL A 427 13.70 -16.66 18.72
N HIS A 428 14.64 -17.34 19.38
CA HIS A 428 16.04 -16.85 19.47
C HIS A 428 16.98 -17.56 18.48
N LYS A 429 17.39 -16.85 17.42
CA LYS A 429 18.40 -17.28 16.43
C LYS A 429 19.86 -17.20 16.93
N GLY A 430 20.11 -17.00 18.22
CA GLY A 430 21.47 -16.86 18.76
C GLY A 430 21.61 -17.32 20.22
N LEU A 431 22.85 -17.52 20.66
CA LEU A 431 23.18 -17.95 22.01
C LEU A 431 22.81 -16.86 23.03
N THR A 432 21.94 -17.16 23.99
CA THR A 432 21.41 -16.21 24.97
C THR A 432 22.00 -16.39 26.38
N ASN A 433 21.79 -15.41 27.26
CA ASN A 433 22.15 -15.52 28.68
C ASN A 433 21.56 -16.78 29.33
N ALA A 434 20.31 -17.15 29.02
CA ALA A 434 19.65 -18.33 29.59
C ALA A 434 20.32 -19.64 29.17
N GLN A 435 20.82 -19.72 27.94
CA GLN A 435 21.55 -20.90 27.45
C GLN A 435 22.92 -21.02 28.09
N ILE A 436 23.64 -19.90 28.29
CA ILE A 436 24.91 -19.89 29.05
C ILE A 436 24.69 -20.34 30.49
N ILE A 437 23.66 -19.81 31.15
CA ILE A 437 23.30 -20.22 32.52
C ILE A 437 22.95 -21.72 32.56
N THR A 438 22.29 -22.24 31.53
CA THR A 438 21.97 -23.67 31.45
C THR A 438 23.23 -24.53 31.32
N MET A 439 24.20 -24.11 30.49
CA MET A 439 25.49 -24.82 30.34
C MET A 439 26.26 -24.84 31.67
N VAL A 440 26.32 -23.69 32.36
CA VAL A 440 26.98 -23.58 33.67
C VAL A 440 26.26 -24.43 34.73
N LYS A 441 24.93 -24.41 34.77
CA LYS A 441 24.13 -25.24 35.70
C LYS A 441 24.21 -26.73 35.39
N ALA A 442 24.49 -27.09 34.14
CA ALA A 442 24.77 -28.47 33.72
C ALA A 442 26.19 -28.92 34.08
N GLY A 443 27.00 -28.07 34.72
CA GLY A 443 28.34 -28.40 35.20
C GLY A 443 29.41 -28.41 34.11
N LEU A 444 29.17 -27.77 32.96
CA LEU A 444 30.22 -27.58 31.95
C LEU A 444 31.31 -26.66 32.52
N ASP A 445 32.56 -26.99 32.24
CA ASP A 445 33.68 -26.16 32.63
C ASP A 445 33.74 -24.86 31.81
N ASP A 446 34.41 -23.85 32.38
CA ASP A 446 34.52 -22.51 31.78
C ASP A 446 35.08 -22.53 30.35
N ASP A 447 36.01 -23.44 30.03
CA ASP A 447 36.62 -23.49 28.69
C ASP A 447 35.62 -24.00 27.64
N ALA A 448 34.82 -25.01 27.98
CA ALA A 448 33.73 -25.50 27.13
C ALA A 448 32.65 -24.42 26.88
N VAL A 449 32.29 -23.65 27.91
CA VAL A 449 31.31 -22.56 27.78
C VAL A 449 31.86 -21.41 26.93
N VAL A 450 33.13 -21.04 27.13
CA VAL A 450 33.81 -20.03 26.30
C VAL A 450 33.90 -20.48 24.84
N GLN A 451 34.19 -21.76 24.59
CA GLN A 451 34.23 -22.32 23.25
C GLN A 451 32.86 -22.27 22.57
N ALA A 452 31.78 -22.55 23.29
CA ALA A 452 30.41 -22.42 22.79
C ALA A 452 30.07 -20.95 22.42
N ILE A 453 30.52 -19.98 23.22
CA ILE A 453 30.35 -18.54 22.93
C ILE A 453 31.08 -18.13 21.65
N HIS A 454 32.31 -18.63 21.45
CA HIS A 454 33.10 -18.34 20.26
C HIS A 454 32.55 -19.03 19.01
N GLY A 455 32.06 -20.26 19.14
CA GLY A 455 31.52 -21.08 18.05
C GLY A 455 30.08 -20.77 17.67
N ALA A 456 29.36 -19.95 18.44
CA ALA A 456 27.98 -19.59 18.14
C ALA A 456 27.88 -18.71 16.88
N ASP A 457 27.03 -19.13 15.94
CA ASP A 457 26.76 -18.42 14.68
C ASP A 457 26.18 -17.02 14.93
N ALA A 458 25.36 -16.87 15.97
CA ALA A 458 24.87 -15.60 16.47
C ALA A 458 24.76 -15.62 18.00
N THR A 459 24.85 -14.45 18.62
CA THR A 459 24.76 -14.27 20.07
C THR A 459 23.80 -13.12 20.39
N ASP A 460 22.96 -13.33 21.40
CA ASP A 460 21.97 -12.36 21.89
C ASP A 460 22.10 -12.27 23.42
N PHE A 461 23.20 -11.65 23.85
CA PHE A 461 23.54 -11.52 25.25
C PHE A 461 23.00 -10.22 25.83
N ASP A 462 22.24 -10.31 26.92
CA ASP A 462 21.91 -9.15 27.74
C ASP A 462 23.11 -8.81 28.64
N LEU A 463 23.87 -7.80 28.22
CA LEU A 463 25.04 -7.29 28.95
C LEU A 463 24.72 -6.02 29.75
N SER A 464 23.45 -5.70 29.99
CA SER A 464 23.03 -4.61 30.88
C SER A 464 23.48 -4.88 32.33
N PRO A 465 23.44 -3.88 33.24
CA PRO A 465 23.75 -4.10 34.66
C PRO A 465 22.91 -5.22 35.29
N ASP A 466 21.63 -5.31 34.95
CA ASP A 466 20.73 -6.36 35.45
C ASP A 466 21.05 -7.73 34.85
N GLY A 467 21.36 -7.79 33.54
CA GLY A 467 21.81 -9.01 32.88
C GLY A 467 23.13 -9.54 33.44
N GLN A 468 24.11 -8.67 33.70
CA GLN A 468 25.38 -9.04 34.34
C GLN A 468 25.20 -9.53 35.78
N LYS A 469 24.27 -8.90 36.52
CA LYS A 469 23.90 -9.34 37.87
C LYS A 469 23.23 -10.72 37.84
N GLN A 470 22.36 -10.99 36.86
CA GLN A 470 21.70 -12.28 36.68
C GLN A 470 22.70 -13.40 36.35
N LEU A 471 23.65 -13.13 35.44
CA LEU A 471 24.69 -14.09 35.05
C LEU A 471 25.58 -14.46 36.25
N THR A 472 26.09 -13.46 36.98
CA THR A 472 26.96 -13.69 38.13
C THR A 472 26.23 -14.38 39.29
N THR A 473 24.98 -14.00 39.57
CA THR A 473 24.14 -14.68 40.58
C THR A 473 23.83 -16.13 40.20
N SER A 474 23.82 -16.45 38.91
CA SER A 474 23.57 -17.80 38.38
C SER A 474 24.83 -18.66 38.26
N GLY A 475 25.97 -18.21 38.79
CA GLY A 475 27.22 -18.97 38.82
C GLY A 475 28.10 -18.81 37.58
N VAL A 476 27.76 -17.91 36.65
CA VAL A 476 28.60 -17.62 35.47
C VAL A 476 29.87 -16.91 35.93
N SER A 477 31.03 -17.47 35.60
CA SER A 477 32.31 -16.93 36.02
C SER A 477 32.64 -15.60 35.34
N THR A 478 33.55 -14.84 35.96
CA THR A 478 34.07 -13.60 35.36
C THR A 478 34.79 -13.85 34.03
N ARG A 479 35.35 -15.05 33.85
CA ARG A 479 36.00 -15.49 32.61
C ARG A 479 34.99 -15.67 31.48
N VAL A 480 33.89 -16.38 31.74
CA VAL A 480 32.79 -16.56 30.78
C VAL A 480 32.12 -15.22 30.46
N LEU A 481 31.88 -14.37 31.46
CA LEU A 481 31.33 -13.03 31.26
C LEU A 481 32.25 -12.15 30.39
N GLY A 482 33.57 -12.27 30.57
CA GLY A 482 34.56 -11.60 29.73
C GLY A 482 34.49 -12.05 28.26
N ALA A 483 34.32 -13.36 28.02
CA ALA A 483 34.15 -13.90 26.68
C ALA A 483 32.84 -13.42 26.02
N MET A 484 31.74 -13.36 26.77
CA MET A 484 30.46 -12.82 26.28
C MET A 484 30.60 -11.35 25.83
N LYS A 485 31.28 -10.51 26.64
CA LYS A 485 31.55 -9.11 26.30
C LYS A 485 32.45 -8.98 25.06
N ALA A 486 33.51 -9.78 24.98
CA ALA A 486 34.42 -9.78 23.83
C ALA A 486 33.72 -10.23 22.54
N ARG A 487 32.81 -11.21 22.63
CA ARG A 487 32.01 -11.69 21.51
C ARG A 487 30.99 -10.66 21.03
N ALA A 488 30.33 -9.95 21.96
CA ALA A 488 29.39 -8.89 21.64
C ALA A 488 30.06 -7.68 20.95
N LEU A 489 31.33 -7.39 21.28
CA LEU A 489 32.12 -6.34 20.61
C LEU A 489 32.59 -6.74 19.20
N ARG A 490 32.65 -8.04 18.90
CA ARG A 490 32.95 -8.58 17.56
C ARG A 490 31.66 -8.74 16.75
N ARG A 491 31.12 -7.65 16.20
CA ARG A 491 30.14 -7.74 15.09
C ARG A 491 30.79 -8.45 13.89
N PRO A 492 30.06 -9.28 13.12
CA PRO A 492 30.67 -10.04 12.03
C PRO A 492 31.08 -9.07 10.90
N ALA A 493 32.37 -9.08 10.57
CA ALA A 493 32.83 -8.65 9.26
C ALA A 493 32.31 -9.69 8.25
N ALA A 494 31.54 -9.24 7.26
CA ALA A 494 31.17 -10.08 6.13
C ALA A 494 32.44 -10.51 5.38
N SER A 495 32.70 -11.82 5.38
CA SER A 495 33.47 -12.59 4.41
C SER A 495 34.59 -11.86 3.63
N ALA A 496 35.80 -11.82 4.19
CA ALA A 496 37.02 -11.74 3.39
C ALA A 496 37.64 -13.13 3.30
N ARG A 497 37.52 -13.79 2.14
CA ARG A 497 38.33 -14.96 1.79
C ARG A 497 39.81 -14.53 1.73
N PRO A 498 40.77 -15.33 2.22
CA PRO A 498 42.17 -15.07 1.98
C PRO A 498 42.50 -15.45 0.54
N VAL A 499 42.95 -14.48 -0.25
CA VAL A 499 43.70 -14.76 -1.49
C VAL A 499 45.11 -15.12 -1.04
N ALA A 500 45.47 -16.39 -1.17
CA ALA A 500 46.86 -16.81 -1.20
C ALA A 500 47.42 -16.46 -2.58
N GLU A 501 48.53 -15.72 -2.65
CA GLU A 501 49.59 -16.05 -3.61
C GLU A 501 50.91 -15.35 -3.30
N LYS A 502 51.97 -16.18 -3.36
CA LYS A 502 53.36 -16.00 -3.80
C LYS A 502 54.14 -14.73 -3.46
#